data_AF-G5J874-F1
#
_entry.id   AF-G5J874-F1
#
_cell.length_a   1.000
_cell.length_b   1.000
_cell.length_c   1.000
_cell.angle_alpha   90.00
_cell.angle_beta   90.00
_cell.angle_gamma   90.00
#
_symmetry.space_group_name_H-M   'P 1'
#
loop_
_entity.id
_entity.type
_entity.pdbx_description
1 polymer ?
#
loop_
_entity_poly.entity_id
_entity_poly.type
_entity_poly.pdbx_seq_one_letter_code
_entity_poly.pdbx_strand_id
1 'polypeptide(L)' 'YKALQLKPDDHQAWYNRGIALGNLGRLDEAIASFDKALQLKPDEEIYINNRNEALKEKENR' A
#
# COMPACT_ATOMS: atom_id res chain seq x y z
N TYR A 1 24.46 13.33 -16.53
CA TYR A 1 23.13 13.13 -15.93
C TYR A 1 23.04 11.73 -15.36
N LYS A 2 23.27 11.58 -14.05
CA LYS A 2 23.00 10.32 -13.37
C LYS A 2 21.50 10.35 -13.08
N ALA A 3 20.70 9.77 -13.99
CA ALA A 3 19.28 9.59 -13.76
C ALA A 3 19.12 8.98 -12.36
N LEU A 4 18.32 9.64 -11.50
CA LEU A 4 17.97 9.10 -10.21
C LEU A 4 17.51 7.67 -10.47
N GLN A 5 18.29 6.70 -9.99
CA GLN A 5 17.86 5.32 -9.90
C GLN A 5 16.66 5.36 -8.97
N LEU A 6 15.46 5.45 -9.54
CA LEU A 6 14.21 5.14 -8.86
C LEU A 6 14.43 3.74 -8.33
N LYS A 7 14.72 3.65 -7.03
CA LYS A 7 14.97 2.38 -6.38
C LYS A 7 13.71 1.53 -6.59
N PRO A 8 13.81 0.38 -7.29
CA PRO A 8 12.67 -0.50 -7.48
C PRO A 8 12.15 -1.12 -6.17
N ASP A 9 12.90 -0.92 -5.08
CA ASP A 9 12.57 -1.36 -3.71
C ASP A 9 11.68 -0.36 -2.97
N ASP A 10 11.02 0.55 -3.68
CA ASP A 10 10.19 1.57 -3.05
C ASP A 10 8.85 0.97 -2.59
N HIS A 11 8.91 0.26 -1.47
CA HIS A 11 7.74 -0.15 -0.70
C HIS A 11 6.78 1.04 -0.44
N GLN A 12 7.29 2.28 -0.41
CA GLN A 12 6.46 3.48 -0.29
C GLN A 12 5.63 3.74 -1.56
N ALA A 13 6.11 3.37 -2.75
CA ALA A 13 5.33 3.48 -3.98
C ALA A 13 4.10 2.54 -3.96
N TRP A 14 4.27 1.31 -3.46
CA TRP A 14 3.17 0.37 -3.25
C TRP A 14 2.20 0.88 -2.18
N TYR A 15 2.72 1.43 -1.09
CA TYR A 15 1.90 2.07 -0.06
C TYR A 15 1.07 3.25 -0.61
N ASN A 16 1.70 4.19 -1.32
CA ASN A 16 1.03 5.35 -1.90
C ASN A 16 -0.03 4.94 -2.93
N ARG A 17 0.25 3.89 -3.72
CA ARG A 17 -0.75 3.28 -4.60
C ARG A 17 -1.95 2.74 -3.81
N GLY A 18 -1.70 2.07 -2.68
CA GLY A 18 -2.74 1.56 -1.79
C GLY A 18 -3.66 2.67 -1.28
N ILE A 19 -3.08 3.76 -0.80
CA ILE A 19 -3.83 4.95 -0.35
C ILE A 19 -4.68 5.53 -1.48
N ALA A 20 -4.09 5.73 -2.67
CA ALA A 20 -4.81 6.27 -3.82
C ALA A 20 -6.00 5.38 -4.22
N LEU A 21 -5.84 4.05 -4.18
CA LEU A 21 -6.90 3.10 -4.50
C LEU A 21 -7.98 3.05 -3.42
N GLY A 22 -7.61 3.16 -2.14
CA GLY A 22 -8.55 3.27 -1.02
C GLY A 22 -9.46 4.49 -1.18
N ASN A 23 -8.88 5.64 -1.52
CA ASN A 23 -9.62 6.87 -1.80
C ASN A 23 -10.57 6.75 -3.01
N LEU A 24 -10.26 5.86 -3.97
CA LEU A 24 -11.14 5.52 -5.10
C LEU A 24 -12.19 4.46 -4.76
N GLY A 25 -12.22 3.97 -3.51
CA GLY A 25 -13.09 2.89 -3.06
C GLY A 25 -12.72 1.51 -3.61
N ARG A 26 -11.56 1.36 -4.25
CA ARG A 26 -11.02 0.11 -4.80
C ARG A 26 -10.25 -0.65 -3.72
N LEU A 27 -10.98 -1.06 -2.68
CA LEU A 27 -10.41 -1.60 -1.45
C LEU A 27 -9.60 -2.89 -1.66
N ASP A 28 -10.03 -3.78 -2.56
CA ASP A 28 -9.28 -5.01 -2.88
C ASP A 28 -7.87 -4.74 -3.43
N GLU A 29 -7.78 -3.75 -4.32
CA GLU A 29 -6.50 -3.38 -4.92
C GLU A 29 -5.64 -2.54 -3.96
N ALA A 30 -6.28 -1.79 -3.06
CA ALA A 30 -5.60 -1.10 -1.97
C ALA A 30 -4.90 -2.10 -1.04
N ILE A 31 -5.64 -3.13 -0.57
CA ILE A 31 -5.12 -4.21 0.27
C ILE A 31 -3.96 -4.93 -0.42
N ALA A 32 -4.12 -5.31 -1.69
CA ALA A 32 -3.05 -5.97 -2.45
C ALA A 32 -1.78 -5.10 -2.60
N SER A 33 -1.95 -3.77 -2.64
CA SER A 33 -0.83 -2.83 -2.70
C SER A 33 -0.12 -2.72 -1.34
N PHE A 34 -0.86 -2.69 -0.23
CA PHE A 34 -0.28 -2.75 1.11
C PHE A 34 0.41 -4.09 1.40
N ASP A 35 -0.15 -5.20 0.92
CA ASP A 35 0.48 -6.53 1.02
C ASP A 35 1.84 -6.56 0.31
N LYS A 36 1.94 -5.95 -0.89
CA LYS A 36 3.24 -5.82 -1.57
C LYS A 36 4.21 -4.91 -0.83
N ALA A 37 3.73 -3.80 -0.25
CA ALA A 37 4.56 -2.94 0.57
C ALA A 37 5.12 -3.70 1.79
N LEU A 38 4.30 -4.55 2.42
CA LEU A 38 4.68 -5.42 3.53
C LEU A 38 5.61 -6.57 3.10
N GLN A 39 5.47 -7.14 1.91
CA GLN A 39 6.43 -8.14 1.40
C GLN A 39 7.84 -7.54 1.27
N LEU A 40 7.95 -6.26 0.92
CA LEU A 40 9.22 -5.55 0.81
C LEU A 40 9.73 -5.02 2.16
N LYS A 41 8.82 -4.61 3.05
CA LYS A 41 9.12 -4.16 4.41
C LYS A 41 8.09 -4.73 5.41
N PRO A 42 8.34 -5.94 5.96
CA PRO A 42 7.33 -6.72 6.70
C PRO A 42 7.01 -6.23 8.11
N ASP A 43 7.61 -5.12 8.55
CA ASP A 43 7.47 -4.59 9.91
C ASP A 43 7.18 -3.08 9.91
N GLU A 44 6.48 -2.61 8.87
CA GLU A 44 6.02 -1.23 8.81
C GLU A 44 4.58 -1.15 9.33
N GLU A 45 4.46 -0.72 10.59
CA GLU A 45 3.17 -0.61 11.29
C GLU A 45 2.15 0.25 10.50
N ILE A 46 2.63 1.29 9.81
CA ILE A 46 1.80 2.14 8.96
C ILE A 46 1.11 1.32 7.86
N TYR A 47 1.78 0.34 7.25
CA TYR A 47 1.20 -0.46 6.16
C TYR A 47 0.18 -1.47 6.70
N ILE A 48 0.45 -2.03 7.88
CA ILE A 48 -0.48 -2.91 8.59
C ILE A 48 -1.76 -2.16 8.95
N ASN A 49 -1.63 -0.94 9.51
CA ASN A 49 -2.76 -0.14 9.93
C ASN A 49 -3.66 0.23 8.75
N ASN A 50 -3.09 0.76 7.67
CA ASN A 50 -3.87 1.12 6.47
C ASN A 50 -4.51 -0.08 5.78
N ARG A 51 -3.84 -1.24 5.78
CA ARG A 51 -4.42 -2.49 5.28
C ARG A 51 -5.62 -2.91 6.13
N ASN A 52 -5.51 -2.84 7.45
CA ASN A 52 -6.58 -3.20 8.37
C ASN A 52 -7.76 -2.23 8.26
N GLU A 53 -7.51 -0.94 8.06
CA GLU A 53 -8.56 0.05 7.78
C GLU A 53 -9.30 -0.26 6.47
N ALA A 54 -8.57 -0.53 5.38
CA ALA A 54 -9.18 -0.90 4.11
C ALA A 54 -9.99 -2.20 4.21
N LEU A 55 -9.55 -3.18 5.01
CA LEU A 55 -10.28 -4.41 5.26
C LEU A 55 -11.58 -4.15 6.05
N LYS A 56 -11.52 -3.36 7.13
CA LYS A 56 -12.70 -2.97 7.91
C LYS A 56 -13.71 -2.21 7.04
N GLU A 57 -13.24 -1.27 6.22
CA GLU A 57 -14.12 -0.53 5.33
C GLU A 57 -14.81 -1.46 4.32
N LYS A 58 -14.09 -2.47 3.82
CA LYS A 58 -14.63 -3.46 2.90
C LYS A 58 -15.70 -4.34 3.57
N GLU A 59 -15.48 -4.74 4.82
CA GLU A 59 -16.44 -5.55 5.61
C GLU A 59 -17.70 -4.77 5.98
N ASN A 60 -17.61 -3.45 6.08
CA ASN A 60 -18.72 -2.56 6.42
C ASN A 60 -19.55 -2.10 5.19
N ARG A 61 -19.22 -2.55 3.98
CA ARG A 61 -19.95 -2.28 2.74
C ARG A 61 -20.79 -3.48 2.33
#